data_AF-A0A9P0PCC6-F1
#
_entry.id   AF-A0A9P0PCC6-F1
#
_cell.length_a   1.000
_cell.length_b   1.000
_cell.length_c   1.000
_cell.angle_alpha   90.00
_cell.angle_beta   90.00
_cell.angle_gamma   90.00
#
_symmetry.space_group_name_H-M   'P 1'
#
loop_
_entity.id
_entity.type
_entity.pdbx_description
1 polymer ?
#
loop_
_entity_poly.entity_id
_entity_poly.type
_entity_poly.pdbx_seq_one_letter_code
_entity_poly.pdbx_strand_id
1 'polypeptide(L)'
;MPHVDILFNQLQKRKTEPAQVKTAIDNFEKCIVDVRNKIDDIINEVKSICTEPQGNKRRRRNNSSHYHRVAALEVYDNIVNSANDIFLVKDLVAAFLFFPENFGEYCGKFPDDKLETTCLAYPESEKSCLKT
;
A
#
# COMPACT_ATOMS: atom_id res chain seq x y z
N MET A 1 -33.18 -11.59 -9.61
CA MET A 1 -33.65 -10.78 -10.76
C MET A 1 -32.55 -10.97 -11.80
N PRO A 2 -32.77 -11.78 -12.84
CA PRO A 2 -31.66 -12.44 -13.55
C PRO A 2 -30.63 -11.45 -14.14
N HIS A 3 -31.08 -10.27 -14.55
CA HIS A 3 -30.20 -9.23 -15.09
C HIS A 3 -29.33 -8.56 -14.03
N VAL A 4 -29.83 -8.39 -12.80
CA VAL A 4 -29.05 -7.89 -11.65
C VAL A 4 -28.02 -8.95 -11.25
N ASP A 5 -28.40 -10.23 -11.25
CA ASP A 5 -27.51 -11.34 -10.90
C ASP A 5 -26.39 -11.52 -11.95
N ILE A 6 -26.69 -11.31 -13.24
CA ILE A 6 -25.69 -11.30 -14.33
C ILE A 6 -24.75 -10.09 -14.18
N LEU A 7 -25.28 -8.89 -13.94
CA LEU A 7 -24.47 -7.69 -13.79
C LEU A 7 -23.56 -7.77 -12.55
N PHE A 8 -24.11 -8.28 -11.44
CA PHE A 8 -23.38 -8.53 -10.20
C PHE A 8 -22.26 -9.55 -10.43
N ASN A 9 -22.53 -10.68 -11.09
CA ASN A 9 -21.51 -11.67 -11.44
C ASN A 9 -20.45 -11.15 -12.43
N GLN A 10 -20.80 -10.21 -13.32
CA GLN A 10 -19.83 -9.59 -14.22
C GLN A 10 -18.97 -8.53 -13.52
N LEU A 11 -19.55 -7.77 -12.60
CA LEU A 11 -18.85 -6.74 -11.82
C LEU A 11 -18.01 -7.32 -10.66
N GLN A 12 -18.45 -8.45 -10.08
CA GLN A 12 -17.75 -9.17 -9.02
C GLN A 12 -16.58 -10.02 -9.54
N LYS A 13 -16.48 -10.24 -10.86
CA LYS A 13 -15.25 -10.75 -11.51
C LYS A 13 -14.13 -9.70 -11.49
N ARG A 14 -13.88 -9.09 -10.35
CA ARG A 14 -12.56 -8.54 -10.05
C ARG A 14 -11.67 -9.73 -9.75
N LYS A 15 -11.11 -10.33 -10.82
CA LYS A 15 -9.91 -11.15 -10.72
C LYS A 15 -8.75 -10.26 -10.31
N THR A 16 -8.82 -9.73 -9.10
CA THR A 16 -7.70 -9.06 -8.47
C THR A 16 -6.79 -10.18 -8.01
N GLU A 17 -5.92 -10.63 -8.91
CA GLU A 17 -4.97 -11.70 -8.63
C GLU A 17 -4.11 -11.24 -7.45
N PRO A 18 -4.08 -11.94 -6.32
CA PRO A 18 -3.45 -11.36 -5.14
C PRO A 18 -1.92 -11.36 -5.26
N ALA A 19 -1.35 -12.15 -6.18
CA ALA A 19 0.04 -11.99 -6.60
C ALA A 19 0.31 -10.62 -7.24
N GLN A 20 -0.63 -10.10 -8.05
CA GLN A 20 -0.54 -8.77 -8.63
C GLN A 20 -0.71 -7.68 -7.56
N VAL A 21 -1.62 -7.87 -6.60
CA VAL A 21 -1.77 -6.92 -5.47
C VAL A 21 -0.51 -6.87 -4.63
N LYS A 22 0.04 -8.04 -4.27
CA LYS A 22 1.30 -8.11 -3.53
C LYS A 22 2.43 -7.42 -4.30
N THR A 23 2.56 -7.70 -5.60
CA THR A 23 3.57 -7.06 -6.45
C THR A 23 3.37 -5.54 -6.52
N ALA A 24 2.12 -5.07 -6.59
CA ALA A 24 1.81 -3.65 -6.61
C ALA A 24 2.15 -2.98 -5.27
N ILE A 25 1.87 -3.63 -4.14
CA ILE A 25 2.26 -3.17 -2.80
C ILE A 25 3.78 -3.13 -2.68
N ASP A 26 4.49 -4.20 -3.03
CA ASP A 26 5.96 -4.27 -2.99
C ASP A 26 6.61 -3.17 -3.86
N ASN A 27 6.05 -2.92 -5.04
CA ASN A 27 6.52 -1.85 -5.92
C ASN A 27 6.22 -0.46 -5.36
N PHE A 28 5.05 -0.28 -4.76
CA PHE A 28 4.67 0.96 -4.11
C PHE A 28 5.60 1.28 -2.94
N GLU A 29 5.92 0.30 -2.09
CA GLU A 29 6.89 0.44 -1.00
C GLU A 29 8.27 0.85 -1.51
N LYS A 30 8.78 0.20 -2.57
CA LYS A 30 10.06 0.56 -3.19
C LYS A 30 10.05 1.99 -3.72
N CYS A 31 9.02 2.37 -4.48
CA CYS A 31 8.89 3.71 -5.03
C CYS A 31 8.86 4.78 -3.94
N ILE A 32 8.14 4.53 -2.85
CA ILE A 32 8.08 5.42 -1.70
C ILE A 32 9.47 5.61 -1.09
N VAL A 33 10.18 4.51 -0.79
CA VAL A 33 11.53 4.58 -0.22
C VAL A 33 12.48 5.35 -1.15
N ASP A 34 12.39 5.13 -2.45
CA ASP A 34 13.19 5.85 -3.45
C ASP A 34 12.91 7.35 -3.46
N VAL A 35 11.63 7.76 -3.33
CA VAL A 35 11.25 9.18 -3.21
C VAL A 35 11.83 9.79 -1.94
N ARG A 36 11.81 9.06 -0.81
CA ARG A 36 12.42 9.51 0.45
C ARG A 36 13.92 9.75 0.30
N ASN A 37 14.62 8.82 -0.34
CA ASN A 37 16.06 8.90 -0.53
C ASN A 37 16.47 10.07 -1.44
N LYS A 38 15.60 10.44 -2.38
CA LYS A 38 15.81 11.55 -3.34
C LYS A 38 15.14 12.85 -2.91
N ILE A 39 14.66 12.96 -1.66
CA ILE A 39 13.85 14.10 -1.23
C ILE A 39 14.60 15.42 -1.33
N ASP A 40 15.91 15.42 -1.03
CA ASP A 40 16.75 16.60 -1.10
C ASP A 40 16.97 17.06 -2.56
N ASP A 41 17.08 16.11 -3.50
CA ASP A 41 17.18 16.40 -4.94
C ASP A 41 15.88 17.01 -5.48
N ILE A 42 14.73 16.42 -5.10
CA ILE A 42 13.40 16.93 -5.47
C ILE A 42 13.20 18.36 -4.95
N ILE A 43 13.59 18.64 -3.70
CA ILE A 43 13.51 19.98 -3.11
C ILE A 43 14.38 20.97 -3.89
N ASN A 44 15.57 20.55 -4.33
CA ASN A 44 16.48 21.41 -5.09
C ASN A 44 15.98 21.66 -6.52
N GLU A 45 15.38 20.66 -7.17
CA GLU A 45 14.73 20.79 -8.47
C GLU A 45 13.56 21.79 -8.41
N VAL A 46 12.67 21.66 -7.43
CA VAL A 46 11.54 22.58 -7.24
C VAL A 46 12.02 24.02 -7.00
N LYS A 47 13.08 24.21 -6.21
CA LYS A 47 13.68 25.56 -6.04
C LYS A 47 14.23 26.13 -7.35
N SER A 48 14.74 25.29 -8.25
CA SER A 48 15.26 25.72 -9.55
C SER A 48 14.13 26.13 -10.50
N ILE A 49 12.95 25.53 -10.37
CA ILE A 49 11.77 25.81 -11.20
C ILE A 49 10.99 27.02 -10.65
N CYS A 50 10.90 27.13 -9.32
CA CYS A 50 10.22 28.23 -8.64
C CYS A 50 11.17 29.41 -8.39
N THR A 51 11.49 30.17 -9.45
CA THR A 51 12.09 31.51 -9.28
C THR A 51 11.06 32.45 -8.63
N GLU A 52 11.11 32.62 -7.29
CA GLU A 52 10.42 33.74 -6.66
C GLU A 52 10.97 35.07 -7.24
N PRO A 53 10.10 36.06 -7.54
CA PRO A 53 10.57 37.36 -8.01
C PRO A 53 11.51 37.96 -6.97
N GLN A 54 12.71 38.35 -7.41
CA GLN A 54 13.79 38.86 -6.57
C GLN A 54 13.45 40.24 -5.98
N GLY A 55 12.61 40.26 -4.95
CA GLY A 55 12.34 41.40 -4.09
C GLY A 55 12.91 41.16 -2.69
N ASN A 56 14.11 41.70 -2.42
CA ASN A 56 14.62 42.07 -1.09
C ASN A 56 14.50 41.03 0.07
N LYS A 57 15.12 39.84 -0.01
CA LYS A 57 15.11 38.90 1.14
C LYS A 57 16.43 38.13 1.33
N ARG A 58 17.53 38.84 1.60
CA ARG A 58 18.84 38.22 1.89
C ARG A 58 18.90 37.39 3.20
N ARG A 59 17.87 37.41 4.05
CA ARG A 59 17.83 36.68 5.34
C ARG A 59 16.84 35.50 5.44
N ARG A 60 15.90 35.31 4.49
CA ARG A 60 14.89 34.23 4.56
C ARG A 60 15.30 32.91 3.87
N ARG A 61 16.39 32.93 3.10
CA ARG A 61 16.77 31.83 2.20
C ARG A 61 17.20 30.54 2.93
N ASN A 62 17.81 30.63 4.11
CA ASN A 62 18.24 29.44 4.89
C ASN A 62 17.08 28.73 5.59
N ASN A 63 16.07 29.46 6.11
CA ASN A 63 14.95 28.84 6.79
C ASN A 63 13.99 28.13 5.82
N SER A 64 13.74 28.71 4.64
CA SER A 64 12.79 28.12 3.66
C SER A 64 13.17 26.69 3.24
N SER A 65 14.46 26.40 3.00
CA SER A 65 14.90 25.05 2.63
C SER A 65 14.62 24.01 3.72
N HIS A 66 14.85 24.37 4.97
CA HIS A 66 14.57 23.49 6.10
C HIS A 66 13.06 23.25 6.24
N TYR A 67 12.24 24.29 6.12
CA TYR A 67 10.78 24.16 6.17
C TYR A 67 10.22 23.30 5.04
N HIS A 68 10.71 23.46 3.81
CA HIS A 68 10.29 22.61 2.68
C HIS A 68 10.66 21.15 2.90
N ARG A 69 11.84 20.89 3.46
CA ARG A 69 12.27 19.53 3.79
C ARG A 69 11.40 18.90 4.87
N VAL A 70 11.12 19.63 5.94
CA VAL A 70 10.23 19.16 7.02
C VAL A 70 8.83 18.88 6.48
N ALA A 71 8.26 19.80 5.69
CA ALA A 71 6.94 19.61 5.10
C ALA A 71 6.90 18.41 4.13
N ALA A 72 7.93 18.24 3.30
CA ALA A 72 8.01 17.11 2.37
C ALA A 72 8.11 15.77 3.11
N LEU A 73 8.87 15.72 4.21
CA LEU A 73 8.94 14.53 5.08
C LEU A 73 7.61 14.24 5.77
N GLU A 74 6.89 15.27 6.23
CA GLU A 74 5.57 15.09 6.84
C GLU A 74 4.54 14.55 5.84
N VAL A 75 4.54 15.07 4.61
CA VAL A 75 3.69 14.56 3.52
C VAL A 75 4.07 13.11 3.20
N TYR A 76 5.36 12.81 3.13
CA TYR A 76 5.86 11.46 2.95
C TYR A 76 5.35 10.51 4.05
N ASP A 77 5.54 10.88 5.32
CA ASP A 77 5.12 10.06 6.47
C ASP A 77 3.60 9.85 6.46
N ASN A 78 2.81 10.88 6.12
CA ASN A 78 1.36 10.76 6.00
C ASN A 78 0.93 9.79 4.89
N ILE A 79 1.58 9.82 3.72
CA ILE A 79 1.29 8.90 2.62
C ILE A 79 1.64 7.47 3.04
N VAL A 80 2.79 7.27 3.69
CA VAL A 80 3.22 5.95 4.19
C VAL A 80 2.25 5.42 5.23
N ASN A 81 1.85 6.23 6.20
CA ASN A 81 0.91 5.82 7.24
C ASN A 81 -0.46 5.50 6.65
N SER A 82 -0.97 6.34 5.75
CA SER A 82 -2.25 6.10 5.06
C SER A 82 -2.20 4.82 4.23
N ALA A 83 -1.10 4.59 3.52
CA ALA A 83 -0.92 3.38 2.74
C ALA A 83 -0.80 2.16 3.65
N ASN A 84 -0.07 2.25 4.76
CA ASN A 84 -0.04 1.19 5.74
C ASN A 84 -1.43 0.93 6.32
N ASP A 85 -2.27 1.93 6.57
CA ASP A 85 -3.63 1.72 7.08
C ASP A 85 -4.55 1.05 6.05
N ILE A 86 -4.45 1.47 4.78
CA ILE A 86 -5.27 0.94 3.67
C ILE A 86 -4.80 -0.46 3.25
N PHE A 87 -3.49 -0.67 3.22
CA PHE A 87 -2.85 -1.88 2.74
C PHE A 87 -2.32 -2.74 3.88
N LEU A 88 -2.58 -2.44 5.17
CA LEU A 88 -2.17 -3.34 6.27
C LEU A 88 -2.87 -4.66 6.01
N VAL A 89 -2.06 -5.59 5.52
CA VAL A 89 -2.45 -6.77 4.74
C VAL A 89 -3.10 -7.84 5.63
N LYS A 90 -3.64 -7.48 6.79
CA LYS A 90 -4.31 -8.44 7.66
C LYS A 90 -5.52 -9.04 6.91
N ASP A 91 -6.42 -8.18 6.44
CA ASP A 91 -7.66 -8.64 5.84
C ASP A 91 -7.42 -9.35 4.50
N LEU A 92 -6.41 -8.93 3.74
CA LEU A 92 -6.07 -9.55 2.44
C LEU A 92 -5.38 -10.91 2.62
N VAL A 93 -4.48 -11.07 3.60
CA VAL A 93 -3.86 -12.37 3.92
C VAL A 93 -4.93 -13.35 4.42
N ALA A 94 -5.85 -12.91 5.27
CA ALA A 94 -6.99 -13.73 5.69
C ALA A 94 -7.92 -14.08 4.53
N ALA A 95 -8.29 -13.11 3.69
CA ALA A 95 -9.15 -13.32 2.54
C ALA A 95 -8.58 -14.34 1.54
N PHE A 96 -7.25 -14.43 1.41
CA PHE A 96 -6.59 -15.39 0.53
C PHE A 96 -6.94 -16.84 0.89
N LEU A 97 -7.08 -17.17 2.18
CA LEU A 97 -7.51 -18.51 2.63
C LEU A 97 -8.94 -18.84 2.19
N PHE A 98 -9.78 -17.84 1.95
CA PHE A 98 -11.21 -18.02 1.69
C PHE A 98 -11.60 -17.74 0.22
N PHE A 99 -10.64 -17.53 -0.67
CA PHE A 99 -10.94 -17.38 -2.10
C PHE A 99 -11.40 -18.71 -2.71
N PRO A 100 -12.65 -18.80 -3.21
CA PRO A 100 -13.20 -20.05 -3.74
C PRO A 100 -12.39 -20.63 -4.89
N GLU A 101 -11.70 -19.78 -5.65
CA GLU A 101 -10.84 -20.17 -6.78
C GLU A 101 -9.68 -21.07 -6.34
N ASN A 102 -9.20 -20.89 -5.10
CA ASN A 102 -8.08 -21.66 -4.57
C ASN A 102 -8.52 -22.96 -3.89
N PHE A 103 -9.82 -23.17 -3.65
CA PHE A 103 -10.31 -24.35 -2.91
C PHE A 103 -10.01 -25.66 -3.65
N GLY A 104 -10.01 -25.62 -4.99
CA GLY A 104 -9.57 -26.76 -5.80
C GLY A 104 -8.13 -27.19 -5.53
N GLU A 105 -7.25 -26.24 -5.21
CA GLU A 105 -5.84 -26.51 -4.85
C GLU A 105 -5.72 -27.01 -3.40
N TYR A 106 -6.63 -26.58 -2.51
CA TYR A 106 -6.61 -26.93 -1.09
C TYR A 106 -7.04 -28.38 -0.83
N CYS A 107 -7.88 -28.95 -1.70
CA CYS A 107 -8.32 -30.35 -1.61
C CYS A 107 -7.18 -31.37 -1.57
N GLY A 108 -5.99 -31.03 -2.11
CA GLY A 108 -4.82 -31.90 -2.07
C GLY A 108 -3.80 -31.53 -0.97
N LYS A 109 -3.60 -30.23 -0.75
CA LYS A 109 -2.66 -29.73 0.27
C LYS A 109 -3.09 -28.33 0.71
N PHE A 110 -3.50 -28.20 1.97
CA PHE A 110 -3.86 -26.92 2.54
C PHE A 110 -2.63 -25.98 2.61
N PRO A 111 -2.78 -24.67 2.33
CA PRO A 111 -1.68 -23.71 2.34
C PRO A 111 -1.32 -23.31 3.79
N ASP A 112 -0.58 -24.17 4.47
CA ASP A 112 -0.16 -23.97 5.86
C ASP A 112 0.70 -22.71 6.05
N ASP A 113 1.44 -22.29 5.02
CA ASP A 113 2.25 -21.06 4.97
C ASP A 113 1.36 -19.79 5.05
N LYS A 114 0.25 -19.79 4.30
CA LYS A 114 -0.72 -18.70 4.32
C LYS A 114 -1.49 -18.69 5.64
N LEU A 115 -1.84 -19.87 6.15
CA LEU A 115 -2.49 -20.03 7.46
C LEU A 115 -1.66 -19.44 8.60
N GLU A 116 -0.37 -19.73 8.63
CA GLU A 116 0.54 -19.20 9.64
C GLU A 116 0.64 -17.67 9.55
N THR A 117 0.73 -17.13 8.33
CA THR A 117 0.73 -15.68 8.10
C THR A 117 -0.59 -15.05 8.56
N THR A 118 -1.73 -15.69 8.33
CA THR A 118 -3.05 -15.24 8.80
C THR A 118 -3.14 -15.25 10.33
N CYS A 119 -2.69 -16.32 11.00
CA CYS A 119 -2.71 -16.39 12.46
C CYS A 119 -1.76 -15.37 13.12
N LEU A 120 -0.64 -15.03 12.48
CA LEU A 120 0.23 -13.93 12.94
C LEU A 120 -0.46 -12.56 12.81
N ALA A 121 -1.23 -12.36 11.74
CA ALA A 121 -2.01 -11.14 11.53
C ALA A 121 -3.21 -11.02 12.50
N TYR A 122 -3.84 -12.15 12.84
CA TYR A 122 -4.97 -12.28 13.76
C TYR A 122 -4.70 -13.30 14.88
N PRO A 123 -4.01 -12.89 15.96
CA PRO A 123 -3.69 -13.79 17.07
C PRO A 123 -4.93 -14.39 17.75
N GLU A 124 -6.08 -13.72 17.65
CA GLU A 124 -7.36 -14.18 18.22
C GLU A 124 -8.10 -15.20 17.33
N SER A 125 -7.62 -15.45 16.12
CA SER A 125 -8.24 -16.42 15.21
C SER A 125 -7.86 -17.85 15.56
N GLU A 126 -8.85 -18.74 15.65
CA GLU A 126 -8.60 -20.13 15.99
C GLU A 126 -8.13 -20.92 14.75
N LYS A 127 -6.88 -21.38 14.77
CA LYS A 127 -6.23 -22.07 13.64
C LYS A 127 -7.00 -23.33 13.16
N SER A 128 -7.68 -24.02 14.08
CA SER A 128 -8.55 -25.17 13.81
C SER A 128 -9.75 -24.78 12.95
N CYS A 129 -10.39 -23.63 13.25
CA CYS A 129 -11.53 -23.13 12.50
C CYS A 129 -11.16 -22.70 11.07
N LEU A 130 -9.95 -22.19 10.86
CA LEU A 130 -9.45 -21.74 9.55
C LEU A 130 -9.05 -22.88 8.59
N LYS A 131 -8.92 -24.12 9.08
CA LYS A 131 -8.44 -25.29 8.30
C LYS A 131 -9.58 -26.20 7.77
N THR A 132 -10.82 -25.72 7.82
CA THR A 132 -12.02 -26.48 7.42
C THR A 132 -12.25 -26.41 5.92
#